data_AF-A0A5B7ITW6-F1
#
_entry.id   AF-A0A5B7ITW6-F1
#
_cell.length_a   1.000
_cell.length_b   1.000
_cell.length_c   1.000
_cell.angle_alpha   90.00
_cell.angle_beta   90.00
_cell.angle_gamma   90.00
#
_symmetry.space_group_name_H-M   'P 1'
#
loop_
_entity.id
_entity.type
_entity.pdbx_description
1 polymer ?
#
loop_
_entity_poly.entity_id
_entity_poly.type
_entity_poly.pdbx_seq_one_letter_code
_entity_poly.pdbx_strand_id
1 'polypeptide(L)'
;MPLKMKHVRNLIIGTFTDKNADLFWRNVGTTLPINTDVTAWKFCHCLHIMLRDGHPNALQDSHRHISRIKDTGQHFRHLTHGYGRLIKRYCELLVAKLHFHQHYPRFPGTLSVTPEELEALAENDANN
;
A
#
# COMPACT_ATOMS: atom_id res chain seq x y z
N MET A 1 4.50 15.12 8.72
CA MET A 1 4.39 14.66 10.12
C MET A 1 4.52 13.14 10.17
N PRO A 2 5.41 12.59 11.02
CA PRO A 2 5.55 11.14 11.17
C PRO A 2 4.30 10.52 11.78
N LEU A 3 3.90 9.33 11.30
CA LEU A 3 2.84 8.55 11.96
C LEU A 3 3.31 8.13 13.35
N LYS A 4 2.40 8.13 14.33
CA LYS A 4 2.72 7.63 15.66
C LYS A 4 3.03 6.13 15.56
N MET A 5 4.23 5.73 15.97
CA MET A 5 4.71 4.34 15.90
C MET A 5 3.71 3.33 16.48
N LYS A 6 3.00 3.68 17.57
CA LYS A 6 1.96 2.82 18.15
C LYS A 6 0.81 2.49 17.18
N HIS A 7 0.37 3.44 16.35
CA HIS A 7 -0.72 3.22 15.41
C HIS A 7 -0.26 2.38 14.22
N VAL A 8 0.98 2.60 13.76
CA VAL A 8 1.60 1.78 12.71
C VAL A 8 1.75 0.33 13.19
N ARG A 9 2.25 0.14 14.41
CA ARG A 9 2.38 -1.19 15.02
C ARG A 9 1.03 -1.89 15.12
N ASN A 10 0.00 -1.20 15.60
CA ASN A 10 -1.34 -1.77 15.73
C ASN A 10 -1.96 -2.11 14.36
N LEU A 11 -1.71 -1.28 13.34
CA LEU A 11 -2.13 -1.57 11.97
C LEU A 11 -1.51 -2.88 11.47
N ILE A 12 -0.18 -3.02 11.60
CA ILE A 12 0.54 -4.23 11.19
C ILE A 12 0.01 -5.45 11.95
N ILE A 13 -0.01 -5.38 13.29
CA ILE A 13 -0.52 -6.49 14.13
C ILE A 13 -1.94 -6.87 13.71
N GLY A 14 -2.82 -5.90 13.49
CA GLY A 14 -4.20 -6.16 13.04
C GLY A 14 -4.26 -6.98 11.74
N THR A 15 -3.42 -6.67 10.75
CA THR A 15 -3.39 -7.46 9.50
C THR A 15 -2.93 -8.90 9.73
N PHE A 16 -2.02 -9.16 10.68
CA PHE A 16 -1.60 -10.52 11.02
C PHE A 16 -2.65 -11.27 11.85
N THR A 17 -3.35 -10.57 12.75
CA THR A 17 -4.45 -11.13 13.53
C THR A 17 -5.60 -11.57 12.62
N ASP A 18 -6.01 -10.71 11.69
CA ASP A 18 -7.16 -10.97 10.81
C ASP A 18 -6.76 -11.76 9.55
N LYS A 19 -5.45 -11.87 9.26
CA LYS A 19 -4.87 -12.46 8.04
C LYS A 19 -5.35 -11.82 6.73
N ASN A 20 -5.76 -10.55 6.79
CA ASN A 20 -6.28 -9.77 5.67
C ASN A 20 -6.09 -8.26 5.90
N ALA A 21 -6.47 -7.44 4.91
CA ALA A 21 -6.46 -5.97 5.01
C ALA A 21 -7.86 -5.33 5.16
N ASP A 22 -8.90 -6.12 5.41
CA ASP A 22 -10.29 -5.66 5.35
C ASP A 22 -10.59 -4.56 6.36
N LEU A 23 -10.10 -4.70 7.60
CA LEU A 23 -10.32 -3.71 8.66
C LEU A 23 -9.73 -2.35 8.29
N PHE A 24 -8.55 -2.33 7.64
CA PHE A 24 -7.94 -1.09 7.16
C PHE A 24 -8.85 -0.43 6.12
N TRP A 25 -9.25 -1.17 5.09
CA TRP A 25 -10.07 -0.63 4.00
C TRP A 25 -11.47 -0.21 4.46
N ARG A 26 -12.07 -0.94 5.41
CA ARG A 26 -13.32 -0.55 6.07
C ARG A 26 -13.16 0.78 6.80
N ASN A 27 -12.11 0.94 7.61
CA ASN A 27 -11.84 2.18 8.34
C ASN A 27 -11.59 3.37 7.40
N VAL A 28 -10.90 3.17 6.27
CA VAL A 28 -10.74 4.19 5.23
C VAL A 28 -12.09 4.57 4.59
N GLY A 29 -13.01 3.61 4.48
CA GLY A 29 -14.36 3.82 3.96
C GLY A 29 -15.31 4.54 4.91
N THR A 30 -15.20 4.30 6.22
CA THR A 30 -16.21 4.74 7.20
C THR A 30 -15.69 5.76 8.22
N THR A 31 -14.49 5.54 8.75
CA THR A 31 -14.04 6.15 10.02
C THR A 31 -12.94 7.19 9.82
N LEU A 32 -12.20 7.12 8.72
CA LEU A 32 -11.03 7.95 8.43
C LEU A 32 -11.18 8.61 7.05
N PRO A 33 -12.01 9.67 6.94
CA PRO A 33 -12.25 10.32 5.66
C PRO A 33 -10.97 11.03 5.15
N ILE A 34 -10.73 10.90 3.85
CA ILE A 34 -9.57 11.47 3.16
C ILE A 34 -9.97 12.82 2.54
N ASN A 35 -10.14 13.85 3.38
CA ASN A 35 -10.70 15.14 2.96
C ASN A 35 -9.67 16.26 2.82
N THR A 36 -8.43 16.04 3.29
CA THR A 36 -7.35 17.05 3.28
C THR A 36 -6.07 16.44 2.74
N ASP A 37 -5.16 17.28 2.24
CA ASP A 37 -3.86 16.81 1.77
C ASP A 37 -3.04 16.11 2.88
N VAL A 38 -3.14 16.58 4.13
CA VAL A 38 -2.52 15.92 5.29
C VAL A 38 -3.12 14.53 5.55
N THR A 39 -4.44 14.37 5.45
CA THR A 39 -5.10 13.06 5.66
C THR A 39 -4.84 12.11 4.50
N ALA A 40 -4.80 12.61 3.26
CA ALA A 40 -4.40 11.84 2.08
C ALA A 40 -2.94 11.39 2.14
N TRP A 41 -2.03 12.25 2.59
CA TRP A 41 -0.65 11.88 2.83
C TRP A 41 -0.52 10.77 3.88
N LYS A 42 -1.24 10.90 5.00
CA LYS A 42 -1.28 9.86 6.04
C LYS A 42 -1.86 8.55 5.51
N PHE A 43 -2.93 8.60 4.71
CA PHE A 43 -3.48 7.42 4.06
C PHE A 43 -2.43 6.73 3.19
N CYS A 44 -1.76 7.46 2.29
CA CYS A 44 -0.72 6.90 1.42
C CYS A 44 0.39 6.24 2.24
N HIS A 45 0.83 6.91 3.32
CA HIS A 45 1.89 6.39 4.16
C HIS A 45 1.46 5.14 4.96
N CYS A 46 0.27 5.13 5.55
CA CYS A 46 -0.28 3.95 6.24
C CYS A 46 -0.43 2.77 5.28
N LEU A 47 -0.99 3.02 4.09
CA LEU A 47 -1.15 1.99 3.07
C LEU A 47 0.22 1.45 2.66
N HIS A 48 1.21 2.31 2.39
CA HIS A 48 2.56 1.86 2.06
C HIS A 48 3.14 0.95 3.15
N ILE A 49 3.08 1.36 4.41
CA ILE A 49 3.61 0.54 5.51
C ILE A 49 2.86 -0.79 5.63
N MET A 50 1.54 -0.80 5.49
CA MET A 50 0.75 -2.03 5.51
C MET A 50 1.13 -2.98 4.37
N LEU A 51 1.31 -2.47 3.15
CA LEU A 51 1.73 -3.30 2.00
C LEU A 51 3.18 -3.81 2.13
N ARG A 52 4.01 -3.14 2.95
CA ARG A 52 5.41 -3.49 3.15
C ARG A 52 5.60 -4.49 4.30
N ASP A 53 4.99 -4.20 5.44
CA ASP A 53 5.26 -4.86 6.72
C ASP A 53 4.05 -5.64 7.26
N GLY A 54 2.88 -5.55 6.63
CA GLY A 54 1.67 -6.27 7.02
C GLY A 54 1.65 -7.73 6.57
N HIS A 55 0.56 -8.43 6.88
CA HIS A 55 0.35 -9.81 6.43
C HIS A 55 0.42 -9.90 4.89
N PRO A 56 1.03 -10.95 4.29
CA PRO A 56 1.20 -11.05 2.83
C PRO A 56 -0.10 -10.88 2.02
N ASN A 57 -1.22 -11.44 2.50
CA ASN A 57 -2.54 -11.27 1.87
C ASN A 57 -2.97 -9.80 1.73
N ALA A 58 -2.44 -8.88 2.56
CA ALA A 58 -2.77 -7.47 2.46
C ALA A 58 -2.44 -6.87 1.08
N LEU A 59 -1.43 -7.39 0.38
CA LEU A 59 -1.12 -7.01 -1.01
C LEU A 59 -2.25 -7.43 -1.95
N GLN A 60 -2.65 -8.70 -1.87
CA GLN A 60 -3.72 -9.27 -2.71
C GLN A 60 -5.07 -8.61 -2.42
N ASP A 61 -5.43 -8.47 -1.14
CA ASP A 61 -6.68 -7.83 -0.70
C ASP A 61 -6.76 -6.38 -1.15
N SER A 62 -5.63 -5.67 -1.14
CA SER A 62 -5.57 -4.26 -1.52
C SER A 62 -5.69 -4.04 -3.03
N HIS A 63 -5.46 -5.08 -3.85
CA HIS A 63 -5.57 -4.98 -5.31
C HIS A 63 -6.97 -4.53 -5.76
N ARG A 64 -8.04 -5.03 -5.11
CA ARG A 64 -9.44 -4.63 -5.42
C ARG A 64 -9.73 -3.15 -5.11
N HIS A 65 -8.85 -2.47 -4.38
CA HIS A 65 -8.98 -1.06 -4.01
C HIS A 65 -8.16 -0.11 -4.89
N ILE A 66 -7.52 -0.61 -5.98
CA ILE A 66 -6.75 0.22 -6.91
C ILE A 66 -7.52 1.43 -7.44
N SER A 67 -8.81 1.27 -7.81
CA SER A 67 -9.61 2.41 -8.28
C SER A 67 -9.64 3.52 -7.24
N ARG A 68 -9.93 3.19 -5.97
CA ARG A 68 -9.98 4.16 -4.87
C ARG A 68 -8.64 4.87 -4.67
N ILE A 69 -7.52 4.17 -4.82
CA ILE A 69 -6.18 4.76 -4.72
C ILE A 69 -5.96 5.76 -5.88
N LYS A 70 -6.31 5.38 -7.11
CA LYS A 70 -6.23 6.27 -8.28
C LYS A 70 -7.12 7.50 -8.10
N ASP A 71 -8.36 7.31 -7.67
CA ASP A 71 -9.33 8.39 -7.45
C ASP A 71 -8.84 9.38 -6.39
N THR A 72 -8.23 8.88 -5.31
CA THR A 72 -7.58 9.72 -4.29
C THR A 72 -6.47 10.57 -4.90
N GLY A 73 -5.58 9.96 -5.70
CA GLY A 73 -4.53 10.70 -6.39
C GLY A 73 -5.05 11.75 -7.37
N GLN A 74 -6.12 11.45 -8.11
CA GLN A 74 -6.73 12.41 -9.02
C GLN A 74 -7.41 13.57 -8.28
N HIS A 75 -8.07 13.30 -7.15
CA HIS A 75 -8.75 14.31 -6.35
C HIS A 75 -7.77 15.41 -5.89
N PHE A 76 -6.61 15.03 -5.36
CA PHE A 76 -5.63 15.98 -4.82
C PHE A 76 -4.68 16.60 -5.87
N ARG A 77 -4.74 16.19 -7.15
CA ARG A 77 -3.78 16.62 -8.18
C ARG A 77 -3.82 18.12 -8.48
N HIS A 78 -4.96 18.75 -8.25
CA HIS A 78 -5.22 20.15 -8.59
C HIS A 78 -4.76 21.14 -7.51
N LEU A 79 -4.39 20.65 -6.32
CA LEU A 79 -3.87 21.50 -5.26
C LEU A 79 -2.51 22.08 -5.68
N THR A 80 -2.50 23.39 -5.89
CA THR A 80 -1.32 24.18 -6.29
C THR A 80 -0.37 24.42 -5.12
N HIS A 81 -0.89 24.43 -3.89
CA HIS A 81 -0.13 24.53 -2.64
C HIS A 81 -0.34 23.28 -1.78
N GLY A 82 0.65 22.93 -0.95
CA GLY A 82 0.61 21.73 -0.12
C GLY A 82 1.09 20.47 -0.83
N TYR A 83 0.58 19.31 -0.42
CA TYR A 83 1.13 18.00 -0.83
C TYR A 83 0.46 17.38 -2.06
N GLY A 84 -0.46 18.07 -2.74
CA GLY A 84 -1.31 17.49 -3.79
C GLY A 84 -0.57 16.74 -4.90
N ARG A 85 0.44 17.38 -5.50
CA ARG A 85 1.29 16.74 -6.53
C ARG A 85 2.04 15.52 -5.99
N LEU A 86 2.51 15.58 -4.74
CA LEU A 86 3.23 14.47 -4.11
C LEU A 86 2.29 13.31 -3.78
N ILE A 87 1.07 13.60 -3.31
CA ILE A 87 0.01 12.60 -3.08
C ILE A 87 -0.31 11.85 -4.37
N LYS A 88 -0.51 12.57 -5.48
CA LYS A 88 -0.76 11.95 -6.79
C LYS A 88 0.35 10.95 -7.15
N ARG A 89 1.62 11.36 -7.05
CA ARG A 89 2.76 10.49 -7.34
C ARG A 89 2.86 9.31 -6.36
N TYR A 90 2.52 9.52 -5.10
CA TYR A 90 2.51 8.44 -4.12
C TYR A 90 1.41 7.41 -4.42
N CYS A 91 0.21 7.85 -4.78
CA CYS A 91 -0.85 6.96 -5.24
C CYS A 91 -0.43 6.16 -6.48
N GLU A 92 0.23 6.79 -7.47
CA GLU A 92 0.79 6.11 -8.64
C GLU A 92 1.83 5.04 -8.25
N LEU A 93 2.73 5.35 -7.31
CA LEU A 93 3.70 4.39 -6.76
C LEU A 93 3.02 3.20 -6.08
N LEU A 94 1.98 3.43 -5.26
CA LEU A 94 1.26 2.37 -4.56
C LEU A 94 0.51 1.46 -5.53
N VAL A 95 -0.08 2.04 -6.58
CA VAL A 95 -0.72 1.26 -7.66
C VAL A 95 0.31 0.43 -8.42
N ALA A 96 1.46 1.01 -8.76
CA ALA A 96 2.55 0.28 -9.41
C ALA A 96 3.03 -0.90 -8.54
N LYS A 97 3.19 -0.68 -7.22
CA LYS A 97 3.51 -1.75 -6.27
C LYS A 97 2.48 -2.87 -6.27
N LEU A 98 1.18 -2.54 -6.23
CA LEU A 98 0.13 -3.56 -6.26
C LEU A 98 0.11 -4.35 -7.57
N HIS A 99 0.29 -3.69 -8.71
CA HIS A 99 0.39 -4.38 -10.00
C HIS A 99 1.63 -5.27 -10.08
N PHE A 100 2.78 -4.82 -9.56
CA PHE A 100 3.99 -5.64 -9.47
C PHE A 100 3.72 -6.93 -8.68
N HIS A 101 3.15 -6.82 -7.47
CA HIS A 101 2.87 -8.01 -6.65
C HIS A 101 1.72 -8.88 -7.18
N GLN A 102 0.87 -8.36 -8.06
CA GLN A 102 -0.11 -9.19 -8.77
C GLN A 102 0.58 -10.12 -9.78
N HIS A 103 1.60 -9.61 -10.49
CA HIS A 103 2.35 -10.39 -11.48
C HIS A 103 3.41 -11.27 -10.82
N TYR A 104 4.02 -10.79 -9.74
CA TYR A 104 5.12 -11.44 -9.04
C TYR A 104 4.79 -11.66 -7.55
N PRO A 105 3.82 -12.54 -7.23
CA PRO A 105 3.30 -12.71 -5.87
C PRO A 105 4.31 -13.29 -4.88
N ARG A 106 5.38 -13.90 -5.37
CA ARG A 106 6.45 -14.47 -4.54
C ARG A 106 7.40 -13.41 -3.98
N PHE A 107 7.45 -12.21 -4.55
CA PHE A 107 8.25 -11.13 -3.99
C PHE A 107 7.64 -10.64 -2.67
N PRO A 108 8.45 -10.49 -1.61
CA PRO A 108 7.97 -9.98 -0.33
C PRO A 108 7.56 -8.51 -0.44
N GLY A 109 6.65 -8.07 0.43
CA GLY A 109 6.19 -6.67 0.48
C GLY A 109 7.31 -5.66 0.72
N THR A 110 8.43 -6.06 1.33
CA THR A 110 9.64 -5.24 1.52
C THR A 110 10.40 -4.98 0.22
N LEU A 111 10.19 -5.81 -0.81
CA LEU A 111 11.02 -5.89 -2.03
C LEU A 111 12.51 -6.13 -1.72
N SER A 112 12.82 -6.69 -0.56
CA SER A 112 14.16 -7.12 -0.18
C SER A 112 14.24 -8.62 -0.36
N VAL A 113 15.07 -9.06 -1.31
CA VAL A 113 15.38 -10.46 -1.61
C VAL A 113 16.90 -10.59 -1.72
N THR A 114 17.44 -11.75 -1.34
CA THR A 114 18.86 -12.04 -1.58
C THR A 114 19.09 -12.38 -3.06
N PRO A 115 20.35 -12.34 -3.56
CA PRO A 115 20.66 -12.77 -4.92
C PRO A 115 20.19 -14.20 -5.21
N GLU A 116 20.35 -15.11 -4.25
CA GLU A 116 19.95 -16.52 -4.39
C GLU A 116 18.42 -16.66 -4.47
N GLU A 117 17.67 -15.90 -3.66
CA GLU A 117 16.21 -15.85 -3.74
C GLU A 117 15.76 -15.26 -5.08
N LEU A 118 16.46 -14.24 -5.58
CA LEU A 118 16.16 -13.62 -6.87
C LEU A 118 16.38 -14.58 -8.04
N GLU A 119 17.48 -15.33 -8.03
CA GLU A 119 17.75 -16.39 -9.03
C GLU A 119 16.66 -17.45 -9.00
N ALA A 120 16.30 -17.94 -7.81
CA ALA A 120 15.21 -18.90 -7.65
C ALA A 120 13.87 -18.37 -8.16
N LEU A 121 13.57 -17.08 -7.98
CA LEU A 121 12.36 -16.45 -8.52
C LEU A 121 12.40 -16.39 -10.05
N ALA A 122 13.54 -15.99 -10.63
CA ALA A 122 13.71 -15.88 -12.07
C ALA A 122 13.63 -17.24 -12.80
N GLU A 123 14.20 -18.30 -12.24
CA GLU A 123 14.12 -19.66 -12.80
C GLU A 123 12.69 -20.19 -12.80
N ASN A 124 11.89 -19.85 -11.78
CA ASN A 124 10.50 -20.26 -11.71
C ASN A 124 9.61 -19.48 -12.68
N ASP A 125 9.86 -18.18 -12.88
CA ASP A 125 9.12 -17.35 -13.84
C ASP A 125 9.46 -17.73 -15.29
N ALA A 126 10.67 -18.20 -15.59
CA ALA A 126 11.04 -18.68 -16.93
C ALA A 126 10.38 -20.02 -17.31
N ASN A 127 9.93 -20.78 -16.31
CA ASN A 127 9.34 -22.11 -16.47
C ASN A 127 7.80 -22.11 -16.48
N ASN A 128 7.15 -20.95 -16.44
CA ASN A 128 5.70 -20.79 -16.40
C ASN A 128 5.21 -19.77 -17.43
#